data_AF-A0A9P6NBS7-F1
#
_entry.id   AF-A0A9P6NBS7-F1
#
_cell.length_a   1.000
_cell.length_b   1.000
_cell.length_c   1.000
_cell.angle_alpha   90.00
_cell.angle_beta   90.00
_cell.angle_gamma   90.00
#
_symmetry.space_group_name_H-M   'P 1'
#
loop_
_entity.id
_entity.type
_entity.pdbx_description
1 polymer ?
#
loop_
_entity_poly.entity_id
_entity_poly.type
_entity_poly.pdbx_seq_one_letter_code
_entity_poly.pdbx_strand_id
1 'polypeptide(L)' 'MPSMVNIEGFLDSAAIHHGAEISCLCADHGDVRLEYLPPYCPELNPIELGFGVIKMRP' A
#
# COMPACT_ATOMS: atom_id res chain seq x y z
N MET A 1 -27.15 -6.53 1.39
CA MET A 1 -25.77 -6.88 1.75
C MET A 1 -24.87 -6.03 0.89
N PRO A 2 -24.13 -5.03 1.42
CA PRO A 2 -23.17 -4.31 0.57
C PRO A 2 -22.15 -5.35 0.10
N SER A 3 -21.89 -5.37 -1.20
CA SER A 3 -20.84 -6.20 -1.80
C SER A 3 -19.52 -5.92 -1.07
N MET A 4 -18.92 -6.95 -0.50
CA MET A 4 -17.64 -6.88 0.19
C MET A 4 -16.59 -6.46 -0.84
N VAL A 5 -16.14 -5.20 -0.77
CA VAL A 5 -15.08 -4.68 -1.63
C VAL A 5 -13.76 -5.15 -1.02
N ASN A 6 -13.03 -5.98 -1.75
CA ASN A 6 -11.69 -6.38 -1.36
C ASN A 6 -10.74 -5.25 -1.72
N ILE A 7 -10.03 -4.71 -0.72
CA ILE A 7 -9.08 -3.62 -0.91
C ILE A 7 -7.67 -4.21 -0.85
N GLU A 8 -6.86 -3.96 -1.86
CA GLU A 8 -5.47 -4.41 -1.92
C GLU A 8 -4.54 -3.21 -1.82
N GLY A 9 -3.59 -3.26 -0.88
CA GLY A 9 -2.60 -2.21 -0.65
C GLY A 9 -1.18 -2.73 -0.89
N PHE A 10 -0.39 -2.00 -1.66
CA PHE A 10 1.02 -2.29 -1.89
C PHE A 10 1.88 -1.32 -1.08
N LEU A 11 2.77 -1.85 -0.24
CA LEU A 11 3.62 -1.07 0.66
C LEU A 11 5.08 -1.44 0.45
N ASP A 12 5.98 -0.46 0.61
CA ASP A 12 7.39 -0.77 0.72
C ASP A 12 7.72 -1.40 2.09
N SER A 13 8.95 -1.90 2.24
CA SER A 13 9.42 -2.57 3.46
C SER A 13 9.75 -1.60 4.61
N ALA A 14 9.25 -0.36 4.62
CA ALA A 14 9.52 0.57 5.72
C ALA A 14 8.99 0.00 7.06
N ALA A 15 9.81 0.05 8.11
CA ALA A 15 9.48 -0.54 9.41
C ALA A 15 8.15 -0.06 10.01
N ILE A 16 7.76 1.19 9.72
CA ILE A 16 6.48 1.77 10.15
C ILE A 16 5.25 1.05 9.57
N HIS A 17 5.39 0.35 8.44
CA HIS A 17 4.31 -0.41 7.81
C HIS A 17 4.06 -1.79 8.45
N HIS A 18 4.96 -2.24 9.33
CA HIS A 18 4.88 -3.56 9.99
C HIS A 18 4.40 -3.47 11.45
N GLY A 19 3.98 -2.28 11.90
CA GLY A 19 3.45 -2.09 13.25
C GLY A 19 2.10 -2.77 13.46
N ALA A 20 1.84 -3.24 14.67
CA ALA A 20 0.57 -3.89 15.03
C ALA A 20 -0.65 -2.99 14.78
N GLU A 21 -0.48 -1.67 14.89
CA GLU A 21 -1.51 -0.68 14.60
C GLU A 21 -2.02 -0.76 13.15
N ILE A 22 -1.14 -1.04 12.19
CA ILE A 22 -1.51 -1.19 10.78
C ILE A 22 -2.44 -2.40 10.60
N SER A 23 -2.12 -3.53 11.23
CA SER A 23 -2.97 -4.73 11.17
C SER A 23 -4.33 -4.50 11.83
N CYS A 24 -4.38 -3.76 12.95
CA CYS A 24 -5.65 -3.37 13.59
C CYS A 24 -6.50 -2.50 12.66
N LEU A 25 -5.91 -1.47 12.05
CA LEU A 25 -6.62 -0.60 11.10
C LEU A 25 -7.17 -1.38 9.90
N CYS A 26 -6.40 -2.31 9.35
CA CYS A 26 -6.88 -3.17 8.26
C CYS A 26 -8.10 -4.00 8.69
N ALA A 27 -8.06 -4.59 9.89
CA ALA A 27 -9.16 -5.40 10.41
C ALA A 27 -10.43 -4.58 10.71
N ASP A 28 -10.27 -3.33 11.19
CA ASP A 28 -11.38 -2.47 11.59
C ASP A 28 -12.12 -1.84 10.39
N HIS A 29 -11.47 -1.73 9.22
CA HIS A 29 -11.97 -0.97 8.07
C HIS A 29 -12.34 -1.80 6.83
N GLY A 30 -12.31 -3.14 6.88
CA GLY A 30 -12.80 -4.03 5.82
C GLY A 30 -11.87 -5.20 5.53
N ASP A 31 -12.13 -5.95 4.44
CA ASP A 31 -11.21 -7.00 3.96
C ASP A 31 -10.05 -6.36 3.19
N VAL A 32 -9.11 -5.79 3.94
CA VAL A 32 -7.90 -5.14 3.42
C VAL A 32 -6.76 -6.15 3.42
N ARG A 33 -6.21 -6.44 2.24
CA ARG A 33 -5.01 -7.25 2.07
C ARG A 33 -3.82 -6.35 1.76
N LEU A 34 -2.75 -6.50 2.55
CA LEU A 34 -1.49 -5.79 2.33
C LEU A 34 -0.46 -6.71 1.67
N GLU A 35 0.18 -6.23 0.61
CA GLU A 35 1.35 -6.85 -0.01
C GLU A 35 2.58 -5.97 0.21
N TYR A 36 3.61 -6.55 0.82
CA TYR A 36 4.89 -5.88 1.06
C TYR A 36 5.87 -6.18 -0.07
N LEU A 37 6.39 -5.13 -0.67
CA LEU A 37 7.35 -5.23 -1.77
C LEU A 37 8.75 -5.55 -1.25
N PRO A 38 9.58 -6.27 -2.03
CA PRO A 38 10.97 -6.51 -1.70
C PRO A 38 11.73 -5.20 -1.43
N PRO A 39 12.72 -5.20 -0.50
CA PRO A 39 13.54 -4.03 -0.24
C PRO A 39 14.24 -3.53 -1.50
N TYR A 40 14.27 -2.21 -1.69
CA TYR A 40 14.96 -1.54 -2.80
C TYR A 40 14.44 -1.90 -4.21
N CYS A 41 13.17 -2.33 -4.33
CA CYS A 41 12.50 -2.59 -5.61
C CYS A 41 11.42 -1.53 -5.94
N PRO A 42 11.77 -0.24 -6.13
CA PRO A 42 10.80 0.81 -6.45
C PRO A 42 10.04 0.55 -7.75
N GLU A 43 10.64 -0.16 -8.71
CA GLU A 43 10.00 -0.54 -9.98
C GLU A 43 8.76 -1.42 -9.82
N LEU A 44 8.61 -2.09 -8.66
CA LEU A 44 7.44 -2.89 -8.34
C LEU A 44 6.33 -2.09 -7.66
N ASN A 45 6.59 -0.84 -7.25
CA ASN A 45 5.60 0.00 -6.57
C ASN A 45 4.82 0.86 -7.59
N PRO A 46 3.51 0.62 -7.81
CA PRO A 46 2.73 1.36 -8.80
C PRO A 46 2.70 2.87 -8.57
N ILE A 47 2.89 3.34 -7.32
CA ILE A 47 2.88 4.77 -6.99
C ILE A 47 4.03 5.53 -7.66
N GLU A 48 5.13 4.86 -7.99
CA GLU A 48 6.29 5.48 -8.61
C GLU A 48 5.97 6.05 -10.00
N LEU A 49 5.02 5.45 -10.73
CA LEU A 49 4.50 6.02 -11.98
C LEU A 49 3.84 7.38 -11.74
N GLY A 50 3.02 7.48 -10.70
CA GLY A 50 2.35 8.71 -10.30
C GLY A 50 3.35 9.78 -9.85
N PHE A 51 4.33 9.40 -9.03
CA PHE A 51 5.41 10.30 -8.62
C PHE A 51 6.26 10.78 -9.79
N GLY A 52 6.53 9.92 -10.79
CA GLY A 52 7.19 10.31 -12.04
C GLY A 52 6.46 11.45 -12.73
N VAL A 53 5.13 11.34 -12.87
CA VAL A 53 4.30 12.42 -13.46
C VAL A 53 4.36 13.69 -12.62
N ILE A 54 4.25 13.59 -11.29
CA ILE A 54 4.28 14.75 -10.40
C ILE A 54 5.61 15.50 -10.49
N LYS A 55 6.73 14.78 -10.50
CA LYS A 55 8.08 15.36 -10.60
C LYS A 55 8.34 16.07 -11.94
N MET A 56 7.63 15.67 -13.00
CA MET A 56 7.71 16.31 -14.32
C MET A 56 6.83 17.56 -14.45
N ARG A 57 6.00 17.87 -13.45
CA ARG A 57 5.21 19.11 -13.46
C ARG A 57 6.11 20.30 -13.12
N PRO A 58 6.12 21.37 -13.95
CA PRO A 58 6.92 22.57 -13.71
C PRO A 58 6.40 23.40 -12.53
#